data_AF-A0A9E4J1Z5-F1
#
_entry.id   AF-A0A9E4J1Z5-F1
#
_cell.length_a   1.000
_cell.length_b   1.000
_cell.length_c   1.000
_cell.angle_alpha   90.00
_cell.angle_beta   90.00
_cell.angle_gamma   90.00
#
_symmetry.space_group_name_H-M   'P 1'
#
loop_
_entity.id
_entity.type
_entity.pdbx_description
1 polymer ?
#
loop_
_entity_poly.entity_id
_entity_poly.type
_entity_poly.pdbx_seq_one_letter_code
_entity_poly.pdbx_strand_id
1 'polypeptide(L)'
;VRLLVSVFWGKGRHLNYTGEICVYFAFTLTSGFVSWVPFLLPAWLVGLLVHRSRRDDRRCRAKYGELWERYTKRVRYSVLPFGR
;
A
#
# COMPACT_ATOMS: atom_id res chain seq x y z
N VAL A 1 4.43 -18.18 -14.10
CA VAL A 1 3.59 -17.41 -13.14
C VAL A 1 3.11 -16.14 -13.83
N ARG A 2 1.83 -15.73 -13.68
CA ARG A 2 1.27 -14.57 -14.39
C ARG A 2 1.06 -13.40 -13.41
N LEU A 3 1.34 -12.16 -13.85
CA LEU A 3 1.07 -10.92 -13.10
C LEU A 3 -0.20 -10.27 -13.66
N LEU A 4 -1.12 -9.86 -12.78
CA LEU A 4 -2.30 -9.09 -13.17
C LEU A 4 -1.94 -7.61 -13.21
N VAL A 5 -1.99 -7.00 -14.40
CA VAL A 5 -1.56 -5.60 -14.63
C VAL A 5 -2.76 -4.70 -14.98
N SER A 6 -3.99 -5.19 -14.83
CA SER A 6 -5.21 -4.47 -15.21
C SER A 6 -5.88 -3.73 -14.03
N VAL A 7 -6.65 -2.70 -14.38
CA VAL A 7 -7.52 -1.91 -13.48
C VAL A 7 -6.74 -1.31 -12.30
N PHE A 8 -6.90 -1.86 -11.10
CA PHE A 8 -6.28 -1.33 -9.88
C PHE A 8 -4.79 -1.60 -9.82
N TRP A 9 -4.36 -2.77 -10.29
CA TRP A 9 -2.96 -3.20 -10.31
C TRP A 9 -2.15 -2.55 -11.44
N GLY A 10 -2.82 -1.89 -12.40
CA GLY A 10 -2.17 -1.03 -13.39
C GLY A 10 -1.90 0.39 -12.88
N LYS A 11 -2.60 0.83 -11.81
CA LYS A 11 -2.47 2.19 -11.22
C LYS A 11 -1.59 2.21 -9.97
N GLY A 12 -1.58 1.14 -9.17
CA GLY A 12 -0.73 1.02 -7.99
C GLY A 12 -0.46 -0.44 -7.63
N ARG A 13 0.73 -0.71 -7.08
CA ARG A 13 1.14 -2.09 -6.72
C ARG A 13 0.41 -2.63 -5.49
N HIS A 14 -0.11 -1.77 -4.63
CA HIS A 14 -0.86 -2.15 -3.43
C HIS A 14 -2.00 -1.15 -3.17
N LEU A 15 -2.86 -0.95 -4.17
CA LEU A 15 -4.02 -0.05 -4.02
C LEU A 15 -4.98 -0.49 -2.91
N ASN A 16 -4.99 -1.78 -2.57
CA ASN A 16 -5.76 -2.33 -1.45
C ASN A 16 -5.33 -1.72 -0.11
N TYR A 17 -4.03 -1.48 0.10
CA TYR A 17 -3.51 -0.91 1.34
C TYR A 17 -3.92 0.55 1.47
N THR A 18 -3.97 1.29 0.36
CA THR A 18 -4.52 2.66 0.34
C THR A 18 -6.00 2.65 0.73
N GLY A 19 -6.80 1.72 0.19
CA GLY A 19 -8.21 1.57 0.55
C GLY A 19 -8.40 1.25 2.04
N GLU A 20 -7.59 0.34 2.58
CA GLU A 20 -7.61 -0.01 4.01
C GLU A 20 -7.29 1.20 4.90
N ILE A 21 -6.25 1.95 4.57
CA ILE A 21 -5.90 3.21 5.25
C ILE A 21 -7.08 4.19 5.23
N CYS A 22 -7.70 4.41 4.05
CA CYS A 22 -8.85 5.31 3.93
C CYS A 22 -10.05 4.89 4.80
N VAL A 23 -10.35 3.59 4.89
CA VAL A 23 -11.45 3.07 5.71
C VAL A 23 -11.18 3.34 7.20
N TYR A 24 -9.97 3.05 7.68
CA TYR A 24 -9.64 3.30 9.09
C TYR A 24 -9.60 4.79 9.42
N PHE A 25 -9.11 5.65 8.51
CA PHE A 25 -9.21 7.09 8.69
C PHE A 25 -10.66 7.55 8.75
N ALA A 26 -11.53 7.11 7.83
CA ALA A 26 -12.95 7.44 7.83
C ALA A 26 -13.64 7.02 9.13
N PHE A 27 -13.32 5.83 9.65
CA PHE A 27 -13.83 5.37 10.93
C PHE A 27 -13.33 6.22 12.09
N THR A 28 -12.05 6.56 12.14
CA THR A 28 -11.52 7.41 13.23
C THR A 28 -12.05 8.84 13.17
N LEU A 29 -12.37 9.36 11.98
CA LEU A 29 -12.96 10.69 11.83
C LEU A 29 -14.35 10.78 12.47
N THR A 30 -15.09 9.69 12.61
CA THR A 30 -16.39 9.71 13.30
C THR A 30 -16.25 9.95 14.81
N SER A 31 -15.06 9.75 15.38
CA SER A 31 -14.77 10.05 16.79
C SER A 31 -14.54 11.55 17.07
N GLY A 32 -14.51 12.38 16.01
CA GLY A 32 -14.18 13.80 16.10
C GLY A 32 -12.71 14.03 16.40
N PHE A 33 -12.38 15.23 16.91
CA PHE A 33 -10.99 15.66 17.17
C PHE A 33 -10.72 15.96 18.65
N VAL A 34 -11.58 15.46 19.54
CA VAL A 34 -11.47 15.69 21.00
C VAL A 34 -10.29 14.94 21.60
N SER A 35 -9.95 13.77 21.04
CA SER A 35 -8.81 12.97 21.46
C SER A 35 -8.00 12.53 20.24
N TRP A 36 -6.68 12.52 20.36
CA TRP A 36 -5.76 12.03 19.34
C TRP A 36 -5.59 10.50 19.40
N VAL A 37 -6.05 9.85 20.48
CA VAL A 37 -5.90 8.41 20.71
C VAL A 37 -6.50 7.56 19.59
N PRO A 38 -7.71 7.85 19.04
CA PRO A 38 -8.26 7.10 17.92
C PRO A 38 -7.37 7.11 16.66
N PHE A 39 -6.63 8.20 16.43
CA PHE A 39 -5.74 8.36 15.27
C PHE A 39 -4.43 7.57 15.37
N LEU A 40 -4.08 7.03 16.55
CA LEU A 40 -2.92 6.15 16.70
C LEU A 40 -3.05 4.89 15.87
N LEU A 41 -4.26 4.35 15.77
CA LEU A 41 -4.53 3.11 15.05
C LEU A 41 -4.28 3.24 13.53
N PRO A 42 -4.87 4.20 12.79
CA PRO A 42 -4.55 4.39 11.38
C PRO A 42 -3.09 4.81 11.17
N ALA A 43 -2.49 5.58 12.07
CA ALA A 43 -1.07 5.94 11.98
C ALA A 43 -0.14 4.71 12.08
N TRP A 44 -0.39 3.83 13.05
CA TRP A 44 0.33 2.57 13.19
C TRP A 44 0.10 1.65 11.99
N LEU A 45 -1.14 1.57 11.50
CA LEU A 45 -1.51 0.77 10.34
C LEU A 45 -0.76 1.21 9.07
N VAL A 46 -0.61 2.51 8.85
CA VAL A 46 0.19 3.05 7.74
C VAL A 46 1.63 2.52 7.80
N GLY A 47 2.26 2.57 8.97
CA GLY A 47 3.63 2.04 9.17
C GLY A 47 3.71 0.55 8.89
N LEU A 48 2.75 -0.24 9.41
CA LEU A 48 2.67 -1.67 9.19
C LEU A 48 2.54 -2.03 7.70
N LEU A 49 1.65 -1.34 6.98
CA LEU A 49 1.39 -1.61 5.56
C LEU A 49 2.55 -1.19 4.66
N VAL A 50 3.27 -0.12 4.99
CA VAL A 50 4.51 0.26 4.30
C VAL A 50 5.58 -0.82 4.48
N HIS A 51 5.78 -1.30 5.72
CA HIS A 51 6.72 -2.38 5.98
C HIS A 51 6.32 -3.67 5.25
N ARG A 52 5.02 -4.00 5.26
CA ARG A 52 4.46 -5.15 4.54
C ARG A 52 4.70 -5.06 3.03
N SER A 53 4.42 -3.91 2.42
CA SER A 53 4.64 -3.69 0.99
C SER A 53 6.10 -3.89 0.60
N ARG A 54 7.06 -3.39 1.40
CA ARG A 54 8.48 -3.62 1.15
C ARG A 54 8.87 -5.10 1.21
N ARG A 55 8.27 -5.87 2.12
CA ARG A 55 8.50 -7.33 2.21
C ARG A 55 7.91 -8.06 1.00
N ASP A 56 6.73 -7.67 0.57
CA ASP A 56 6.06 -8.28 -0.58
C ASP A 56 6.78 -7.94 -1.88
N ASP A 57 7.30 -6.72 -2.05
CA ASP A 57 8.11 -6.33 -3.20
C ASP A 57 9.38 -7.19 -3.30
N ARG A 58 10.08 -7.47 -2.18
CA ARG A 58 11.23 -8.39 -2.16
C ARG A 58 10.86 -9.81 -2.60
N ARG A 59 9.74 -10.34 -2.10
CA ARG A 59 9.24 -11.68 -2.47
C ARG A 59 8.85 -11.75 -3.94
N CYS A 60 8.17 -10.73 -4.45
CA CYS A 60 7.78 -10.64 -5.86
C CYS A 60 8.99 -10.48 -6.77
N ARG A 61 9.99 -9.68 -6.39
CA ARG A 61 11.24 -9.58 -7.16
C ARG A 61 11.98 -10.91 -7.24
N ALA A 62 12.07 -11.65 -6.13
CA ALA A 62 12.68 -12.98 -6.12
C ALA A 62 11.90 -14.00 -6.97
N LYS A 63 10.56 -13.90 -7.03
CA LYS A 63 9.71 -14.84 -7.75
C LYS A 63 9.56 -14.55 -9.26
N TYR A 64 9.50 -13.26 -9.63
CA TYR A 64 9.16 -12.82 -10.98
C TYR A 64 10.32 -12.16 -11.73
N GLY A 65 11.44 -11.86 -11.05
CA GLY A 65 12.67 -11.35 -11.67
C GLY A 65 12.43 -10.12 -12.55
N GLU A 66 12.89 -10.19 -13.81
CA GLU A 66 12.72 -9.10 -14.80
C GLU A 66 11.27 -8.67 -15.01
N LEU A 67 10.30 -9.59 -14.89
CA LEU A 67 8.89 -9.27 -15.10
C LEU A 67 8.39 -8.30 -14.01
N TRP A 68 8.90 -8.45 -12.78
CA TRP A 68 8.65 -7.52 -11.69
C TRP A 68 9.30 -6.17 -11.92
N GLU A 69 10.51 -6.13 -12.49
CA GLU A 69 11.20 -4.88 -12.80
C GLU A 69 10.49 -4.07 -13.88
N ARG A 70 10.00 -4.73 -14.94
CA ARG A 70 9.19 -4.08 -15.97
C ARG A 70 7.88 -3.54 -15.39
N TYR A 71 7.25 -4.31 -14.49
CA TYR A 71 6.02 -3.91 -13.83
C TYR A 71 6.22 -2.73 -12.86
N THR A 72 7.26 -2.74 -12.02
CA THR A 72 7.59 -1.64 -11.10
C THR A 72 8.02 -0.36 -11.81
N LYS A 73 8.68 -0.46 -12.98
CA LYS A 73 8.95 0.70 -13.85
C LYS A 73 7.67 1.34 -14.39
N ARG A 74 6.66 0.53 -14.73
CA ARG A 74 5.35 1.03 -15.21
C ARG A 74 4.49 1.57 -14.09
N VAL A 75 4.49 0.92 -12.92
CA VAL A 75 3.64 1.25 -11.78
C VAL A 75 4.53 1.69 -10.60
N ARG A 76 4.94 2.95 -10.63
CA ARG A 76 5.90 3.50 -9.66
C ARG A 76 5.31 3.56 -8.24
N TYR A 77 4.01 3.80 -8.09
CA TYR A 77 3.35 3.93 -6.79
C TYR A 77 3.09 2.56 -6.13
N SER A 78 3.50 2.44 -4.86
CA SER A 78 3.28 1.22 -4.07
C SER A 78 2.04 1.32 -3.18
N VAL A 79 2.08 2.09 -2.09
CA VAL A 79 1.01 2.24 -1.07
C VAL A 79 0.67 3.69 -0.81
N LEU A 80 1.71 4.53 -0.69
CA LEU A 80 1.67 5.98 -0.54
C LEU A 80 2.81 6.55 -1.40
N PRO A 81 2.76 7.83 -1.83
CA PRO A 81 3.80 8.47 -2.67
C PRO A 81 5.17 8.66 -1.97
N PHE A 82 5.43 7.96 -0.87
CA PHE A 82 6.67 8.03 -0.10
C PHE A 82 7.55 6.81 -0.36
N GLY A 83 8.30 6.85 -1.46
CA GLY A 83 9.39 5.90 -1.72
C GLY A 83 9.48 5.48 -3.18
N ARG A 84 10.63 5.79 -3.79
CA ARG A 84 11.12 5.19 -5.03
C ARG A 84 11.41 3.70 -4.83
#